data_AF-C5KUB4-F1
#
_entry.id   AF-C5KUB4-F1
#
_cell.length_a   1.000
_cell.length_b   1.000
_cell.length_c   1.000
_cell.angle_alpha   90.00
_cell.angle_beta   90.00
_cell.angle_gamma   90.00
#
_symmetry.space_group_name_H-M   'P 1'
#
loop_
_entity.id
_entity.type
_entity.pdbx_description
1 polymer ?
#
loop_
_entity_poly.entity_id
_entity_poly.type
_entity_poly.pdbx_seq_one_letter_code
_entity_poly.pdbx_strand_id
1 'polypeptide(L)'
;MPVFSHAFPPHKLSADAVRQLDERIQNAGTEVVEAKQGAGSATLSMAYAAACFADKIIHAQSAYAFIKKPMCGLDYFATKCKFGDDCEVAKVEALPELNDYEETRLQAVKAKLVQDIQRGVDFVKEHYSS
;
A
#
# COMPACT_ATOMS: atom_id res chain seq x y z
N MET A 1 1.95 4.71 0.49
CA MET A 1 2.39 6.03 -0.01
C MET A 1 1.89 6.17 -1.43
N PRO A 2 1.04 7.16 -1.73
CA PRO A 2 0.68 7.50 -3.10
C PRO A 2 1.91 8.07 -3.85
N VAL A 3 2.06 7.73 -5.13
CA VAL A 3 3.09 8.29 -6.02
C VAL A 3 2.37 9.19 -7.02
N PHE A 4 2.19 10.46 -6.66
CA PHE A 4 1.41 11.43 -7.45
C PHE A 4 2.11 11.82 -8.75
N SER A 5 3.45 11.76 -8.80
CA SER A 5 4.24 12.03 -10.00
C SER A 5 3.94 11.08 -11.17
N HIS A 6 3.41 9.88 -10.87
CA HIS A 6 3.01 8.86 -11.85
C HIS A 6 1.49 8.70 -11.99
N ALA A 7 0.70 9.69 -11.55
CA ALA A 7 -0.74 9.68 -11.75
C ALA A 7 -1.10 9.70 -13.24
N PHE A 8 -2.12 8.92 -13.63
CA PHE A 8 -2.64 8.88 -15.00
C PHE A 8 -4.14 9.22 -15.03
N PRO A 9 -4.58 10.15 -15.89
CA PRO A 9 -3.76 10.99 -16.78
C PRO A 9 -2.84 11.94 -16.00
N PRO A 10 -1.74 12.42 -16.62
CA PRO A 10 -0.80 13.30 -15.93
C PRO A 10 -1.46 14.60 -15.46
N HIS A 11 -1.31 14.92 -14.17
CA HIS A 11 -1.84 16.14 -13.58
C HIS A 11 -0.76 16.87 -12.78
N LYS A 12 -0.64 18.18 -13.00
CA LYS A 12 0.26 19.04 -12.22
C LYS A 12 -0.48 19.55 -10.99
N LEU A 13 -0.21 18.93 -9.85
CA LEU A 13 -0.73 19.36 -8.56
C LEU A 13 0.23 20.38 -7.92
N SER A 14 -0.31 21.37 -7.21
CA SER A 14 0.51 22.24 -6.38
C SER A 14 1.08 21.47 -5.18
N ALA A 15 2.18 21.95 -4.59
CA ALA A 15 2.76 21.33 -3.41
C ALA A 15 1.76 21.24 -2.24
N ASP A 16 0.92 22.26 -2.05
CA ASP A 16 -0.15 22.26 -1.06
C ASP A 16 -1.21 21.19 -1.33
N ALA A 17 -1.64 21.06 -2.59
CA ALA A 17 -2.61 20.05 -2.97
C ALA A 17 -2.05 18.63 -2.78
N VAL A 18 -0.77 18.40 -3.12
CA VAL A 18 -0.09 17.12 -2.87
C VAL A 18 -0.08 16.78 -1.38
N ARG A 19 0.28 17.74 -0.52
CA ARG A 19 0.29 17.52 0.94
C ARG A 19 -1.09 17.18 1.50
N GLN A 20 -2.10 17.96 1.15
CA GLN A 20 -3.48 17.75 1.60
C GLN A 20 -4.02 16.40 1.12
N LEU A 21 -3.76 16.03 -0.14
CA LEU A 21 -4.19 14.73 -0.68
C LEU A 21 -3.46 13.58 -0.01
N ASP A 22 -2.16 13.69 0.23
CA ASP A 22 -1.39 12.63 0.90
C ASP A 22 -1.88 12.39 2.33
N GLU A 23 -2.10 13.46 3.11
CA GLU A 23 -2.66 13.39 4.46
C GLU A 23 -4.04 12.74 4.46
N ARG A 24 -4.93 13.18 3.56
CA ARG A 24 -6.28 12.64 3.44
C ARG A 24 -6.27 11.16 3.04
N ILE A 25 -5.44 10.76 2.08
CA ILE A 25 -5.36 9.35 1.66
C ILE A 25 -4.86 8.47 2.81
N GLN A 26 -3.90 8.95 3.61
CA GLN A 26 -3.37 8.19 4.74
C GLN A 26 -4.36 8.07 5.90
N ASN A 27 -5.22 9.07 6.09
CA ASN A 27 -6.20 9.11 7.16
C ASN A 27 -7.62 8.68 6.74
N ALA A 28 -7.84 8.35 5.47
CA ALA A 28 -9.17 8.01 4.94
C ALA A 28 -9.88 6.89 5.72
N GLY A 29 -9.13 5.91 6.23
CA GLY A 29 -9.70 4.85 7.09
C GLY A 29 -10.19 5.39 8.44
N THR A 30 -9.41 6.27 9.06
CA THR A 30 -9.75 6.97 10.31
C THR A 30 -10.95 7.87 10.11
N GLU A 31 -10.99 8.64 9.01
CA GLU A 31 -12.14 9.50 8.66
C GLU A 31 -13.45 8.69 8.59
N VAL A 32 -13.41 7.46 8.08
CA VAL A 32 -14.60 6.60 8.03
C VAL A 32 -15.02 6.10 9.41
N VAL A 33 -14.07 5.74 10.29
CA VAL A 33 -14.36 5.33 11.67
C VAL A 33 -14.99 6.48 12.45
N GLU A 34 -14.44 7.68 12.31
CA GLU A 34 -14.97 8.90 12.93
C GLU A 34 -16.36 9.25 12.39
N ALA A 35 -16.56 9.19 11.07
CA ALA A 35 -17.87 9.42 10.45
C ALA A 35 -18.93 8.41 10.91
N LYS A 36 -18.51 7.18 11.23
CA LYS A 36 -19.36 6.14 11.82
C LYS A 36 -19.46 6.23 13.35
N GLN A 37 -18.94 7.28 13.98
CA GLN A 37 -18.95 7.48 15.44
C GLN A 37 -18.36 6.27 16.20
N GLY A 38 -17.33 5.64 15.64
CA GLY A 38 -16.71 4.45 16.22
C GLY A 38 -17.48 3.15 16.02
N ALA A 39 -18.62 3.15 15.31
CA ALA A 39 -19.43 1.95 15.04
C ALA A 39 -18.83 1.00 13.98
N GLY A 40 -17.50 1.03 13.81
CA GLY A 40 -16.74 0.20 12.87
C GLY A 40 -16.07 0.99 11.74
N SER A 41 -15.28 0.28 10.94
CA SER A 41 -14.45 0.85 9.87
C SER A 41 -15.11 0.77 8.48
N ALA A 42 -14.35 1.07 7.44
CA ALA A 42 -14.80 1.02 6.06
C ALA A 42 -15.13 -0.42 5.62
N THR A 43 -16.43 -0.72 5.46
CA THR A 43 -16.91 -2.06 5.10
C THR A 43 -17.19 -2.18 3.61
N LEU A 44 -18.12 -1.39 3.08
CA LEU A 44 -18.55 -1.48 1.68
C LEU A 44 -17.43 -1.15 0.69
N SER A 45 -16.66 -0.08 0.95
CA SER A 45 -15.53 0.30 0.10
C SER A 45 -14.40 -0.72 0.15
N MET A 46 -14.15 -1.35 1.30
CA MET A 46 -13.16 -2.43 1.40
C MET A 46 -13.62 -3.69 0.67
N ALA A 47 -14.90 -4.07 0.78
CA ALA A 47 -15.47 -5.20 0.04
C ALA A 47 -15.35 -4.99 -1.48
N TYR A 48 -15.65 -3.78 -1.95
CA TYR A 48 -15.47 -3.41 -3.36
C TYR A 48 -14.00 -3.47 -3.79
N ALA A 49 -13.08 -2.90 -2.99
CA ALA A 49 -11.65 -2.93 -3.28
C ALA A 49 -11.09 -4.35 -3.33
N ALA A 50 -11.52 -5.22 -2.40
CA ALA A 50 -11.15 -6.63 -2.38
C ALA A 50 -11.68 -7.38 -3.62
N ALA A 51 -12.93 -7.13 -4.01
CA ALA A 51 -13.51 -7.71 -5.23
C ALA A 51 -12.74 -7.29 -6.49
N CYS A 52 -12.42 -6.00 -6.64
CA CYS A 52 -11.60 -5.51 -7.76
C CYS A 52 -10.19 -6.10 -7.76
N PHE A 53 -9.58 -6.29 -6.59
CA PHE A 53 -8.26 -6.91 -6.48
C PHE A 53 -8.30 -8.39 -6.87
N ALA A 54 -9.28 -9.15 -6.36
CA ALA A 54 -9.48 -10.55 -6.72
C ALA A 54 -9.74 -10.73 -8.21
N ASP A 55 -10.58 -9.87 -8.80
CA ASP A 55 -10.86 -9.87 -10.24
C ASP A 55 -9.58 -9.67 -11.08
N LYS A 56 -8.71 -8.73 -10.67
CA LYS A 56 -7.40 -8.52 -11.33
C LYS A 56 -6.49 -9.74 -11.24
N ILE A 57 -6.46 -10.42 -10.09
CA ILE A 57 -5.65 -11.63 -9.92
C ILE A 57 -6.16 -12.75 -10.82
N ILE A 58 -7.47 -13.02 -10.81
CA ILE A 58 -8.10 -14.07 -11.62
C ILE A 58 -7.85 -13.85 -13.12
N HIS A 59 -7.78 -12.61 -13.57
CA HIS A 59 -7.49 -12.25 -14.95
C HIS A 59 -6.00 -12.00 -15.25
N ALA A 60 -5.08 -12.42 -14.38
CA ALA A 60 -3.63 -12.27 -14.55
C ALA A 60 -3.18 -10.81 -14.86
N GLN A 61 -3.86 -9.83 -14.27
CA GLN A 61 -3.59 -8.41 -14.46
C GLN A 61 -2.59 -7.87 -13.42
N SER A 62 -2.08 -6.65 -13.64
CA SER A 62 -1.25 -5.99 -12.63
C SER A 62 -2.09 -5.35 -11.53
N ALA A 63 -1.68 -5.53 -10.27
CA ALA A 63 -2.24 -4.86 -9.10
C ALA A 63 -1.15 -4.52 -8.07
N TYR A 64 -1.42 -3.53 -7.22
CA TYR A 64 -0.53 -3.22 -6.10
C TYR A 64 -0.84 -4.18 -4.95
N ALA A 65 0.19 -4.83 -4.42
CA ALA A 65 0.06 -5.79 -3.34
C ALA A 65 1.21 -5.65 -2.34
N PHE A 66 0.93 -5.89 -1.05
CA PHE A 66 1.94 -5.97 0.00
C PHE A 66 2.46 -7.40 0.08
N ILE A 67 3.70 -7.63 -0.33
CA ILE A 67 4.27 -8.96 -0.55
C ILE A 67 5.59 -9.15 0.21
N LYS A 68 5.95 -10.41 0.48
CA LYS A 68 7.27 -10.78 1.04
C LYS A 68 8.31 -10.84 -0.08
N LYS A 69 8.92 -9.69 -0.38
CA LYS A 69 10.05 -9.62 -1.30
C LYS A 69 10.98 -8.48 -0.88
N PRO A 70 12.30 -8.73 -0.74
CA PRO A 70 13.26 -7.69 -0.38
C PRO A 70 13.16 -6.49 -1.32
N MET A 71 12.77 -5.35 -0.77
CA MET A 71 12.64 -4.10 -1.52
C MET A 71 12.99 -2.92 -0.63
N CYS A 72 13.86 -2.05 -1.13
CA CYS A 72 14.26 -0.82 -0.45
C CYS A 72 14.80 -1.01 0.99
N GLY A 73 15.37 -2.18 1.27
CA GLY A 73 15.89 -2.57 2.59
C GLY A 73 14.88 -3.22 3.54
N LEU A 74 13.70 -3.61 3.04
CA LEU A 74 12.62 -4.23 3.83
C LEU A 74 12.23 -5.60 3.26
N ASP A 75 11.89 -6.55 4.13
CA ASP A 75 11.43 -7.90 3.72
C ASP A 75 10.02 -7.92 3.14
N TYR A 76 9.18 -6.96 3.54
CA TYR A 76 7.83 -6.78 3.05
C TYR A 76 7.64 -5.35 2.55
N PHE A 77 7.05 -5.21 1.37
CA PHE A 77 6.76 -3.91 0.79
C PHE A 77 5.57 -3.97 -0.17
N ALA A 78 4.84 -2.85 -0.29
CA ALA A 78 3.75 -2.72 -1.25
C ALA A 78 4.28 -2.17 -2.58
N THR A 79 4.15 -2.96 -3.65
CA THR A 79 4.56 -2.54 -4.99
C THR A 79 3.63 -3.13 -6.05
N LYS A 80 3.75 -2.64 -7.28
CA LYS A 80 2.99 -3.14 -8.41
C LYS A 80 3.50 -4.53 -8.79
N CYS A 81 2.60 -5.48 -8.83
CA CYS A 81 2.87 -6.88 -9.14
C CYS A 81 2.04 -7.27 -10.37
N LYS A 82 2.66 -8.01 -11.29
CA LYS A 82 1.96 -8.71 -12.36
C LYS A 82 1.68 -10.13 -11.89
N PHE A 83 0.42 -10.53 -11.96
CA PHE A 83 -0.04 -11.87 -11.59
C PHE A 83 -0.03 -12.81 -12.81
N GLY A 84 0.19 -14.10 -12.57
CA GLY A 84 0.09 -15.17 -13.57
C GLY A 84 -1.29 -15.81 -13.61
N ASP A 85 -1.51 -16.69 -14.58
CA ASP A 85 -2.77 -17.46 -14.72
C ASP A 85 -3.00 -18.44 -13.55
N ASP A 86 -1.94 -18.78 -12.83
CA ASP A 86 -1.95 -19.54 -11.57
C ASP A 86 -2.33 -18.69 -10.34
N CYS A 87 -2.69 -17.42 -10.55
CA CYS A 87 -2.97 -16.43 -9.50
C CYS A 87 -1.75 -16.10 -8.62
N GLU A 88 -0.54 -16.55 -8.97
CA GLU A 88 0.69 -16.23 -8.24
C GLU A 88 1.34 -14.94 -8.78
N VAL A 89 2.28 -14.39 -8.00
CA VAL A 89 3.04 -13.21 -8.41
C VAL A 89 4.10 -13.62 -9.44
N ALA A 90 3.78 -13.46 -10.72
CA ALA A 90 4.69 -13.76 -11.82
C ALA A 90 5.85 -12.75 -11.94
N LYS A 91 5.59 -11.46 -11.66
CA LYS A 91 6.63 -10.42 -11.71
C LYS A 91 6.34 -9.31 -10.71
N VAL A 92 7.39 -8.82 -10.08
CA VAL A 92 7.35 -7.64 -9.22
C VAL A 92 7.99 -6.48 -9.96
N GLU A 93 7.24 -5.41 -10.18
CA GLU A 93 7.74 -4.20 -10.83
C GLU A 93 8.63 -3.41 -9.87
N ALA A 94 9.67 -2.77 -10.43
CA ALA A 94 10.51 -1.86 -9.69
C ALA A 94 9.70 -0.63 -9.26
N LEU A 95 10.18 0.06 -8.22
CA LEU A 95 9.61 1.35 -7.89
C LEU A 95 9.80 2.33 -9.05
N PRO A 96 8.77 3.14 -9.35
CA PRO A 96 8.91 4.20 -10.33
C PRO A 96 9.89 5.26 -9.81
N GLU A 97 10.35 6.13 -10.71
CA GLU A 97 11.15 7.30 -10.33
C GLU A 97 10.33 8.21 -9.42
N LEU A 98 10.92 8.61 -8.29
CA LEU A 98 10.26 9.42 -7.26
C LEU A 98 10.78 10.85 -7.32
N ASN A 99 9.92 11.82 -7.04
CA ASN A 99 10.36 13.20 -6.80
C ASN A 99 10.82 13.40 -5.35
N ASP A 100 11.43 14.55 -5.06
CA ASP A 100 11.97 14.88 -3.72
C ASP A 100 10.96 14.69 -2.57
N TYR A 101 9.69 15.02 -2.82
CA TYR A 101 8.63 14.83 -1.82
C TYR A 101 8.38 13.35 -1.56
N GLU A 102 8.23 12.55 -2.62
CA GLU A 102 7.98 11.11 -2.56
C GLU A 102 9.17 10.35 -1.99
N GLU A 103 10.41 10.77 -2.28
CA GLU A 103 11.61 10.21 -1.64
C GLU A 103 11.61 10.46 -0.13
N THR A 104 11.27 11.67 0.29
CA THR A 104 11.14 12.02 1.71
C THR A 104 10.05 11.18 2.38
N ARG A 105 8.90 11.02 1.73
CA ARG A 105 7.80 10.16 2.20
C ARG A 105 8.23 8.70 2.28
N LEU A 106 9.02 8.21 1.33
CA LEU A 106 9.52 6.84 1.32
C LEU A 106 10.39 6.56 2.54
N GLN A 107 11.26 7.49 2.96
CA GLN A 107 12.08 7.32 4.17
C GLN A 107 11.20 7.22 5.43
N ALA A 108 10.18 8.07 5.55
CA ALA A 108 9.25 8.01 6.67
C ALA A 108 8.47 6.68 6.71
N VAL A 109 8.03 6.18 5.54
CA VAL A 109 7.35 4.89 5.42
C VAL A 109 8.26 3.74 5.83
N LYS A 110 9.54 3.75 5.42
CA LYS A 110 10.50 2.72 5.81
C LYS A 110 10.67 2.65 7.32
N ALA A 111 10.88 3.79 7.97
CA ALA A 111 11.09 3.86 9.42
C ALA A 111 9.91 3.22 10.18
N LYS A 112 8.68 3.47 9.73
CA LYS A 112 7.48 2.86 10.31
C LYS A 112 7.36 1.37 9.99
N LEU A 113 7.57 0.98 8.73
CA LEU A 113 7.43 -0.41 8.28
C LEU A 113 8.42 -1.35 8.98
N VAL A 114 9.64 -0.92 9.28
CA VAL A 114 10.58 -1.74 10.06
C VAL A 114 9.94 -2.18 11.38
N GLN A 115 9.31 -1.25 12.10
CA GLN A 115 8.69 -1.52 13.39
C GLN A 115 7.46 -2.42 13.24
N ASP A 116 6.60 -2.15 12.25
CA ASP A 116 5.37 -2.91 12.03
C ASP A 116 5.66 -4.35 11.57
N ILE A 117 6.65 -4.54 10.69
CA ILE A 117 7.10 -5.86 10.24
C ILE A 117 7.69 -6.64 11.40
N GLN A 118 8.60 -6.01 12.17
CA GLN A 118 9.23 -6.66 13.32
C GLN A 118 8.20 -7.10 14.35
N ARG A 119 7.23 -6.24 14.67
CA ARG A 119 6.11 -6.58 15.57
C ARG A 119 5.34 -7.81 15.10
N GLY A 120 5.05 -7.91 13.80
CA GLY A 120 4.37 -9.08 13.23
C GLY A 120 5.19 -10.36 13.31
N VAL A 121 6.50 -10.27 13.04
CA VAL A 121 7.42 -11.41 13.11
C VAL A 121 7.59 -11.89 14.55
N ASP A 122 7.77 -10.99 15.50
CA ASP A 122 7.96 -11.33 16.91
C ASP A 122 6.71 -11.96 17.52
N PHE A 123 5.52 -11.45 17.17
CA PHE A 123 4.25 -12.06 17.58
C PHE A 123 4.16 -13.53 17.13
N VAL A 124 4.55 -13.84 15.90
CA VAL A 124 4.54 -15.24 15.42
C VAL A 124 5.60 -16.08 16.14
N LYS A 125 6.77 -15.52 16.43
CA LYS A 125 7.82 -16.23 17.19
C LYS A 125 7.37 -16.58 18.60
N GLU A 126 6.76 -15.63 19.30
CA GLU A 126 6.32 -15.79 20.69
C GLU A 126 5.13 -16.74 20.83
N HIS A 127 4.21 -16.76 19.85
CA HIS A 127 2.94 -17.48 19.98
C HIS A 127 2.82 -18.77 19.16
N TYR A 128 3.65 -18.96 18.13
CA TYR A 128 3.49 -20.06 17.17
C TYR A 128 4.79 -20.79 16.83
N SER A 129 5.95 -20.35 17.33
CA SER A 129 7.18 -21.14 17.16
C SER A 129 7.24 -22.21 18.24
N SER A 130 6.98 -23.46 17.81
CA SER A 130 7.22 -24.67 18.62
C SER A 130 8.72 -24.98 18.69
#